data_AF-A0A1A9RCC1-F1
#
_entry.id   AF-A0A1A9RCC1-F1
#
_cell.length_a   1.000
_cell.length_b   1.000
_cell.length_c   1.000
_cell.angle_alpha   90.00
_cell.angle_beta   90.00
_cell.angle_gamma   90.00
#
_symmetry.space_group_name_H-M   'P 1'
#
loop_
_entity.id
_entity.type
_entity.pdbx_description
1 polymer ?
#
loop_
_entity_poly.entity_id
_entity_poly.type
_entity_poly.pdbx_seq_one_letter_code
_entity_poly.pdbx_strand_id
1 'polypeptide(L)'
;MKKYIPILLVAGLLGGCNLISSPNNTRQNTQASPRYTLAASHWGDVAKIRNEATRLGYEVNKGRMTKTQAAQQLNRFRINLVGRNSVDDSMYEVYLRSAVQSQQGRITPEQSKIFVRNALQGWQQRWPNMQNRPANPAFTNFLMEVMNMQPLK
;
A
#
# COMPACT_ATOMS: atom_id res chain seq x y z
N MET A 1 52.74 -23.08 -31.24
CA MET A 1 53.34 -23.89 -30.15
C MET A 1 52.22 -24.17 -29.15
N LYS A 2 51.42 -25.22 -29.30
CA LYS A 2 51.60 -26.63 -28.88
C LYS A 2 51.78 -26.75 -27.35
N LYS A 3 50.91 -27.58 -26.74
CA LYS A 3 51.07 -28.38 -25.49
C LYS A 3 50.58 -27.72 -24.18
N TYR A 4 49.83 -28.32 -23.23
CA TYR A 4 49.06 -29.57 -23.05
C TYR A 4 48.19 -29.37 -21.77
N ILE A 5 47.02 -30.00 -21.69
CA ILE A 5 46.26 -30.28 -20.45
C ILE A 5 46.74 -31.64 -19.92
N PRO A 6 46.90 -31.86 -18.59
CA PRO A 6 45.98 -32.79 -17.90
C PRO A 6 45.64 -32.47 -16.42
N ILE A 7 44.35 -32.62 -16.13
CA ILE A 7 43.68 -33.29 -14.99
C ILE A 7 44.55 -33.63 -13.76
N LEU A 8 44.07 -33.23 -12.56
CA LEU A 8 44.22 -34.05 -11.36
C LEU A 8 42.97 -33.97 -10.49
N LEU A 9 42.40 -35.15 -10.29
CA LEU A 9 41.19 -35.50 -9.57
C LEU A 9 41.65 -35.93 -8.18
N VAL A 10 41.18 -35.27 -7.12
CA VAL A 10 41.35 -35.77 -5.74
C VAL A 10 40.00 -35.71 -5.03
N ALA A 11 39.40 -36.90 -4.91
CA ALA A 11 38.34 -37.19 -3.97
C ALA A 11 38.94 -37.35 -2.57
N GLY A 12 38.42 -36.59 -1.61
CA GLY A 12 38.71 -36.75 -0.19
C GLY A 12 37.41 -36.96 0.57
N LEU A 13 37.00 -38.21 0.72
CA LEU A 13 36.00 -38.65 1.69
C LEU A 13 36.71 -38.93 3.01
N LEU A 14 36.45 -38.16 4.07
CA LEU A 14 36.70 -38.60 5.45
C LEU A 14 35.79 -37.88 6.45
N GLY A 15 35.14 -38.69 7.30
CA GLY A 15 35.09 -38.43 8.73
C GLY A 15 33.86 -37.70 9.26
N GLY A 16 32.95 -38.45 9.87
CA GLY A 16 31.72 -37.95 10.48
C GLY A 16 31.88 -37.26 11.82
N CYS A 17 30.80 -36.60 12.24
CA CYS A 17 30.41 -36.40 13.63
C CYS A 17 28.88 -36.49 13.68
N ASN A 18 28.39 -37.61 14.23
CA ASN A 18 27.02 -37.76 14.67
C ASN A 18 26.81 -36.83 15.88
N LEU A 19 26.05 -35.75 15.71
CA LEU A 19 25.45 -35.03 16.83
C LEU A 19 23.99 -35.45 16.92
N ILE A 20 23.75 -36.38 17.84
CA ILE A 20 22.42 -36.73 18.37
C ILE A 20 21.84 -35.44 18.96
N SER A 21 21.00 -34.75 18.19
CA SER A 21 20.17 -33.68 18.71
C SER A 21 18.84 -34.29 19.13
N SER A 22 18.64 -34.34 20.43
CA SER A 22 17.39 -34.73 21.07
C SER A 22 16.18 -34.07 20.39
N PRO A 23 15.06 -34.77 20.18
CA PRO A 23 13.82 -34.13 19.75
C PRO A 23 13.29 -33.34 20.94
N ASN A 24 13.76 -32.10 21.08
CA ASN A 24 13.12 -31.16 21.98
C ASN A 24 11.75 -30.89 21.36
N ASN A 25 10.74 -31.54 21.93
CA ASN A 25 9.34 -31.41 21.58
C ASN A 25 8.87 -30.03 22.05
N THR A 26 9.41 -28.96 21.46
CA THR A 26 8.76 -27.67 21.45
C THR A 26 7.51 -27.90 20.63
N ARG A 27 6.40 -28.11 21.35
CA ARG A 27 5.05 -27.86 20.86
C ARG A 27 5.13 -26.52 20.14
N GLN A 28 5.26 -26.56 18.82
CA GLN A 28 4.98 -25.41 17.99
C GLN A 28 3.53 -25.14 18.27
N ASN A 29 3.29 -24.21 19.18
CA ASN A 29 2.03 -23.54 19.30
C ASN A 29 1.83 -22.94 17.92
N THR A 30 1.10 -23.66 17.07
CA THR A 30 0.67 -23.17 15.76
C THR A 30 -0.31 -22.06 16.07
N GLN A 31 0.21 -20.92 16.53
CA GLN A 31 -0.51 -19.66 16.60
C GLN A 31 -0.92 -19.42 15.17
N ALA A 32 -2.18 -19.73 14.89
CA ALA A 32 -2.83 -19.43 13.64
C ALA A 32 -2.42 -18.00 13.27
N SER A 33 -1.84 -17.84 12.08
CA SER A 33 -1.40 -16.54 11.58
C SER A 33 -2.52 -15.54 11.85
N PRO A 34 -2.25 -14.43 12.56
CA PRO A 34 -3.30 -13.52 12.99
C PRO A 34 -4.13 -13.13 11.78
N ARG A 35 -5.45 -13.42 11.83
CA ARG A 35 -6.36 -13.02 10.77
C ARG A 35 -6.25 -11.51 10.64
N TYR A 36 -6.06 -11.04 9.41
CA TYR A 36 -5.99 -9.62 9.13
C TYR A 36 -7.23 -8.92 9.70
N THR A 37 -7.00 -7.80 10.38
CA THR A 37 -8.06 -6.92 10.89
C THR A 37 -7.64 -5.47 10.67
N LEU A 38 -8.61 -4.62 10.38
CA LEU A 38 -8.40 -3.17 10.34
C LEU A 38 -8.12 -2.65 11.75
N ALA A 39 -7.36 -1.56 11.85
CA ALA A 39 -7.17 -0.83 13.09
C ALA A 39 -8.53 -0.40 13.67
N ALA A 40 -8.67 -0.44 14.99
CA ALA A 40 -9.93 -0.06 15.65
C ALA A 40 -10.38 1.38 15.32
N SER A 41 -9.43 2.29 15.08
CA SER A 41 -9.70 3.68 14.71
C SER A 41 -10.05 3.88 13.22
N HIS A 42 -9.92 2.85 12.38
CA HIS A 42 -9.89 2.99 10.92
C HIS A 42 -11.05 3.81 10.36
N TRP A 43 -12.29 3.46 10.70
CA TRP A 43 -13.47 4.16 10.17
C TRP A 43 -13.60 5.59 10.71
N GLY A 44 -13.13 5.84 11.93
CA GLY A 44 -13.01 7.19 12.46
C GLY A 44 -11.98 8.01 11.70
N ASP A 45 -10.87 7.40 11.29
CA ASP A 45 -9.83 8.07 10.51
C ASP A 45 -10.28 8.34 9.06
N VAL A 46 -11.01 7.41 8.44
CA VAL A 46 -11.71 7.63 7.15
C VAL A 46 -12.64 8.85 7.24
N ALA A 47 -13.44 8.95 8.30
CA ALA A 47 -14.34 10.08 8.49
C ALA A 47 -13.60 11.41 8.67
N LYS A 48 -12.49 11.43 9.42
CA LYS A 48 -11.63 12.63 9.56
C LYS A 48 -11.03 13.06 8.22
N ILE A 49 -10.55 12.11 7.41
CA ILE A 49 -10.03 12.39 6.06
C ILE A 49 -11.13 12.97 5.17
N ARG A 50 -12.35 12.41 5.21
CA ARG A 50 -13.50 12.93 4.47
C ARG A 50 -13.80 14.38 4.86
N ASN A 51 -13.85 14.67 6.15
CA ASN A 51 -14.14 16.02 6.66
C ASN A 51 -13.07 17.04 6.20
N GLU A 52 -11.79 16.66 6.28
CA GLU A 52 -10.70 17.51 5.79
C GLU A 52 -10.77 17.70 4.27
N ALA A 53 -11.04 16.65 3.51
CA ALA A 53 -11.21 16.74 2.06
C ALA A 53 -12.36 17.68 1.67
N THR A 54 -13.50 17.60 2.38
CA THR A 54 -14.64 18.51 2.20
C THR A 54 -14.25 19.96 2.51
N ARG A 55 -13.57 20.21 3.64
CA ARG A 55 -13.08 21.54 4.02
C ARG A 55 -12.17 22.12 2.95
N LEU A 56 -11.21 21.34 2.46
CA LEU A 56 -10.30 21.73 1.39
C LEU A 56 -11.04 22.00 0.07
N GLY A 57 -12.03 21.18 -0.27
CA GLY A 57 -12.89 21.39 -1.43
C GLY A 57 -13.60 22.74 -1.40
N TYR A 58 -14.10 23.18 -0.24
CA TYR A 58 -14.69 24.51 -0.10
C TYR A 58 -13.67 25.64 -0.38
N GLU A 59 -12.43 25.51 0.10
CA GLU A 59 -11.41 26.54 -0.13
C GLU A 59 -10.95 26.58 -1.60
N VAL A 60 -10.96 25.43 -2.29
CA VAL A 60 -10.76 25.37 -3.75
C VAL A 60 -11.90 26.07 -4.48
N ASN A 61 -13.15 25.79 -4.12
CA ASN A 61 -14.33 26.39 -4.76
C ASN A 61 -14.39 27.92 -4.55
N LYS A 62 -13.89 28.42 -3.42
CA LYS A 62 -13.75 29.86 -3.15
C LYS A 62 -12.57 30.51 -3.87
N GLY A 63 -11.76 29.75 -4.62
CA GLY A 63 -10.57 30.25 -5.31
C GLY A 63 -9.39 30.61 -4.38
N ARG A 64 -9.45 30.21 -3.10
CA ARG A 64 -8.40 30.52 -2.10
C ARG A 64 -7.20 29.58 -2.19
N MET A 65 -7.36 28.43 -2.83
CA MET A 65 -6.27 27.52 -3.14
C MET A 65 -6.58 26.69 -4.40
N THR A 66 -5.53 26.13 -5.00
CA THR A 66 -5.64 25.24 -6.16
C THR A 66 -5.96 23.80 -5.75
N LYS A 67 -6.49 23.00 -6.69
CA LYS A 67 -6.72 21.56 -6.49
C LYS A 67 -5.43 20.83 -6.07
N THR A 68 -4.29 21.22 -6.64
CA THR A 68 -2.98 20.64 -6.30
C THR A 68 -2.58 20.97 -4.86
N GLN A 69 -2.76 22.22 -4.42
CA GLN A 69 -2.48 22.62 -3.02
C GLN A 69 -3.38 21.88 -2.03
N ALA A 70 -4.67 21.74 -2.35
CA ALA A 70 -5.60 20.94 -1.55
C ALA A 70 -5.15 19.47 -1.45
N ALA A 71 -4.79 18.84 -2.56
CA ALA A 71 -4.29 17.46 -2.57
C ALA A 71 -3.02 17.31 -1.71
N GLN A 72 -2.09 18.25 -1.79
CA GLN A 72 -0.88 18.26 -0.95
C GLN A 72 -1.21 18.43 0.54
N GLN A 73 -2.18 19.27 0.90
CA GLN A 73 -2.60 19.43 2.28
C GLN A 73 -3.27 18.18 2.82
N LEU A 74 -4.16 17.57 2.03
CA LEU A 74 -4.81 16.31 2.39
C LEU A 74 -3.78 15.19 2.60
N ASN A 75 -2.70 15.18 1.82
CA ASN A 75 -1.59 14.25 2.00
C ASN A 75 -0.90 14.39 3.36
N ARG A 76 -0.54 15.62 3.72
CA ARG A 76 0.09 15.90 5.02
C ARG A 76 -0.84 15.50 6.15
N PHE A 77 -2.12 15.83 6.02
CA PHE A 77 -3.14 15.46 7.00
C PHE A 77 -3.24 13.93 7.18
N ARG A 78 -3.39 13.15 6.09
CA ARG A 78 -3.48 11.68 6.21
C ARG A 78 -2.23 11.07 6.82
N ILE A 79 -1.03 11.58 6.49
CA ILE A 79 0.23 11.05 7.01
C ILE A 79 0.32 11.30 8.51
N ASN A 80 -0.05 12.49 8.96
CA ASN A 80 -0.09 12.82 10.39
C ASN A 80 -1.15 12.02 11.15
N LEU A 81 -2.24 11.64 10.49
CA LEU A 81 -3.35 10.92 11.11
C LEU A 81 -3.11 9.41 11.22
N VAL A 82 -2.72 8.76 10.12
CA VAL A 82 -2.64 7.29 10.04
C VAL A 82 -1.23 6.77 9.76
N GLY A 83 -0.25 7.65 9.61
CA GLY A 83 1.11 7.31 9.21
C GLY A 83 1.23 7.02 7.71
N ARG A 84 2.45 6.68 7.29
CA ARG A 84 2.71 6.23 5.93
C ARG A 84 2.37 4.76 5.78
N ASN A 85 1.73 4.41 4.67
CA ASN A 85 1.53 3.03 4.28
C ASN A 85 1.51 2.90 2.75
N SER A 86 1.91 1.73 2.25
CA SER A 86 2.13 1.52 0.81
C SER A 86 0.87 1.69 -0.04
N VAL A 87 -0.30 1.34 0.49
CA VAL A 87 -1.57 1.39 -0.24
C VAL A 87 -2.04 2.83 -0.37
N ASP A 88 -2.10 3.58 0.74
CA ASP A 88 -2.49 4.98 0.74
C ASP A 88 -1.47 5.88 0.03
N ASP A 89 -0.17 5.62 0.19
CA ASP A 89 0.88 6.37 -0.51
C ASP A 89 0.76 6.20 -2.03
N SER A 90 0.56 4.97 -2.50
CA SER A 90 0.34 4.69 -3.93
C SER A 90 -0.95 5.32 -4.46
N MET A 91 -2.06 5.21 -3.72
CA MET A 91 -3.31 5.84 -4.12
C MET A 91 -3.23 7.36 -4.12
N TYR A 92 -2.48 7.94 -3.19
CA TYR A 92 -2.24 9.37 -3.16
C TYR A 92 -1.50 9.86 -4.42
N GLU A 93 -0.51 9.12 -4.91
CA GLU A 93 0.21 9.50 -6.13
C GLU A 93 -0.72 9.56 -7.35
N VAL A 94 -1.64 8.60 -7.49
CA VAL A 94 -2.64 8.61 -8.56
C VAL A 94 -3.58 9.80 -8.42
N TYR A 95 -4.07 10.06 -7.20
CA TYR A 95 -4.95 11.18 -6.90
C TYR A 95 -4.28 12.54 -7.16
N LEU A 96 -3.03 12.72 -6.74
CA LEU A 96 -2.27 13.95 -6.98
C LEU A 96 -2.03 14.16 -8.47
N ARG A 97 -1.61 13.11 -9.20
CA ARG A 97 -1.39 13.18 -10.64
C ARG A 97 -2.66 13.60 -11.36
N SER A 98 -3.81 13.04 -10.99
CA SER A 98 -5.09 13.38 -11.61
C SER A 98 -5.51 14.82 -11.31
N ALA A 99 -5.26 15.31 -10.08
CA ALA A 99 -5.49 16.70 -9.70
C ALA A 99 -4.64 17.67 -10.52
N VAL A 100 -3.34 17.38 -10.69
CA VAL A 100 -2.41 18.18 -11.49
C VAL A 100 -2.84 18.21 -12.96
N GLN A 101 -3.12 17.05 -13.56
CA GLN A 101 -3.55 16.96 -14.96
C GLN A 101 -4.89 17.67 -15.18
N SER A 102 -5.83 17.56 -14.25
CA SER A 102 -7.13 18.25 -14.32
C SER A 102 -6.96 19.76 -14.22
N GLN A 103 -6.09 20.23 -13.32
CA GLN A 103 -5.78 21.65 -13.17
C GLN A 103 -5.11 22.24 -14.41
N GLN A 104 -4.29 21.45 -15.11
CA GLN A 104 -3.64 21.83 -16.37
C GLN A 104 -4.58 21.74 -17.60
N GLY A 105 -5.85 21.33 -17.42
CA GLY A 105 -6.78 21.12 -18.53
C GLY A 105 -6.45 19.92 -19.41
N ARG A 106 -5.51 19.05 -19.00
CA ARG A 106 -5.10 17.86 -19.77
C ARG A 106 -6.13 16.75 -19.70
N ILE A 107 -6.89 16.68 -18.60
CA ILE A 107 -7.96 15.71 -18.38
C ILE A 107 -9.19 16.39 -17.79
N THR A 108 -10.37 15.86 -18.11
CA THR A 108 -11.63 16.30 -17.50
C THR A 108 -11.78 15.75 -16.07
N PRO A 109 -12.68 16.33 -15.24
CA PRO A 109 -13.02 15.74 -13.95
C PRO A 109 -13.51 14.28 -14.04
N GLU A 110 -14.24 13.93 -15.09
CA GLU A 110 -14.74 12.57 -15.35
C GLU A 110 -13.59 11.61 -15.63
N GLN A 111 -12.63 12.02 -16.47
CA GLN A 111 -11.42 11.25 -16.72
C GLN A 111 -10.59 11.06 -15.45
N SER A 112 -10.48 12.10 -14.61
CA SER A 112 -9.84 12.00 -13.30
C SER A 112 -10.51 10.95 -12.42
N LYS A 113 -11.85 10.90 -12.40
CA LYS A 113 -12.62 9.87 -11.67
C LYS A 113 -12.32 8.47 -12.22
N ILE A 114 -12.25 8.30 -13.54
CA ILE A 114 -11.92 7.01 -14.16
C ILE A 114 -10.52 6.54 -13.73
N PHE A 115 -9.50 7.41 -13.76
CA PHE A 115 -8.14 7.05 -13.32
C PHE A 115 -8.10 6.56 -11.87
N VAL A 116 -8.75 7.30 -10.96
CA VAL A 116 -8.83 6.91 -9.54
C VAL A 116 -9.57 5.58 -9.39
N ARG A 117 -10.71 5.40 -10.06
CA ARG A 117 -11.49 4.15 -10.02
C ARG A 117 -10.67 2.94 -10.47
N ASN A 118 -9.96 3.05 -11.59
CA ASN A 118 -9.15 1.95 -12.13
C ASN A 118 -8.02 1.56 -11.16
N ALA A 119 -7.39 2.55 -10.52
CA ALA A 119 -6.37 2.29 -9.51
C ALA A 119 -6.93 1.58 -8.27
N LEU A 120 -8.11 2.02 -7.81
CA LEU A 120 -8.83 1.38 -6.70
C LEU A 120 -9.21 -0.08 -7.02
N GLN A 121 -9.72 -0.35 -8.21
CA GLN A 121 -10.02 -1.72 -8.65
C GLN A 121 -8.77 -2.61 -8.63
N GLY A 122 -7.64 -2.09 -9.10
CA GLY A 122 -6.36 -2.81 -9.04
C GLY A 122 -5.97 -3.14 -7.59
N TRP A 123 -6.20 -2.24 -6.64
CA TRP A 123 -5.96 -2.53 -5.22
C TRP A 123 -6.93 -3.56 -4.65
N GLN A 124 -8.22 -3.51 -4.98
CA GLN A 124 -9.19 -4.52 -4.54
C GLN A 124 -8.80 -5.93 -5.01
N GLN A 125 -8.29 -6.07 -6.23
CA GLN A 125 -7.84 -7.37 -6.77
C GLN A 125 -6.58 -7.89 -6.07
N ARG A 126 -5.64 -7.00 -5.74
CA ARG A 126 -4.39 -7.39 -5.05
C ARG A 126 -4.60 -7.66 -3.55
N TRP A 127 -5.60 -7.03 -2.95
CA TRP A 127 -5.81 -7.01 -1.50
C TRP A 127 -5.87 -8.40 -0.84
N PRO A 128 -6.64 -9.39 -1.35
CA PRO A 128 -6.73 -10.70 -0.72
C PRO A 128 -5.39 -11.46 -0.65
N ASN A 129 -4.50 -11.20 -1.63
CA ASN A 129 -3.23 -11.91 -1.79
C ASN A 129 -2.04 -11.12 -1.20
N MET A 130 -2.28 -9.96 -0.59
CA MET A 130 -1.24 -9.10 -0.06
C MET A 130 -0.77 -9.62 1.31
N GLN A 131 0.52 -9.95 1.42
CA GLN A 131 1.13 -10.45 2.65
C GLN A 131 1.22 -9.36 3.73
N ASN A 132 1.70 -8.16 3.36
CA ASN A 132 1.93 -7.05 4.27
C ASN A 132 0.83 -5.98 4.15
N ARG A 133 -0.42 -6.37 4.41
CA ARG A 133 -1.54 -5.42 4.38
C ARG A 133 -1.41 -4.38 5.50
N PRO A 134 -1.49 -3.08 5.18
CA PRO A 134 -1.52 -2.07 6.23
C PRO A 134 -2.83 -2.17 7.01
N ALA A 135 -2.76 -2.06 8.34
CA ALA A 135 -3.94 -2.12 9.19
C ALA A 135 -4.87 -0.90 9.04
N ASN A 136 -4.39 0.20 8.46
CA ASN A 136 -5.16 1.44 8.33
C ASN A 136 -5.04 2.10 6.94
N PRO A 137 -5.63 1.51 5.87
CA PRO A 137 -5.67 2.10 4.53
C PRO A 137 -6.78 3.17 4.42
N ALA A 138 -6.82 4.11 5.37
CA ALA A 138 -7.93 5.04 5.54
C ALA A 138 -8.12 5.96 4.34
N PHE A 139 -7.04 6.45 3.73
CA PHE A 139 -7.14 7.31 2.56
C PHE A 139 -7.72 6.56 1.36
N THR A 140 -7.28 5.33 1.15
CA THR A 140 -7.78 4.47 0.08
C THR A 140 -9.25 4.12 0.30
N ASN A 141 -9.66 3.77 1.51
CA ASN A 141 -11.06 3.46 1.81
C ASN A 141 -11.97 4.71 1.76
N PHE A 142 -11.45 5.90 2.09
CA PHE A 142 -12.13 7.16 1.80
C PHE A 142 -12.40 7.32 0.30
N LEU A 143 -11.39 7.07 -0.55
CA LEU A 143 -11.59 7.13 -2.00
C LEU A 143 -12.54 6.04 -2.51
N MET A 144 -12.53 4.83 -1.94
CA MET A 144 -13.51 3.79 -2.27
C MET A 144 -14.94 4.29 -2.02
N GLU A 145 -15.18 4.91 -0.87
CA GLU A 145 -16.50 5.45 -0.51
C GLU A 145 -16.96 6.54 -1.48
N VAL A 146 -16.10 7.52 -1.80
CA VAL A 146 -16.41 8.57 -2.78
C VAL A 146 -16.79 7.99 -4.14
N MET A 147 -16.25 6.82 -4.47
CA MET A 147 -16.48 6.15 -5.75
C MET A 147 -17.59 5.09 -5.70
N ASN A 148 -18.28 4.95 -4.57
CA ASN A 148 -19.30 3.92 -4.29
C ASN A 148 -18.76 2.49 -4.50
N MET A 149 -17.53 2.24 -4.06
CA MET A 149 -16.84 0.96 -4.16
C MET A 149 -16.73 0.26 -2.80
N GLN A 150 -16.59 -1.07 -2.81
CA GLN A 150 -16.38 -1.84 -1.59
C GLN A 150 -15.01 -1.49 -0.95
N PRO A 151 -14.94 -1.30 0.37
CA PRO A 151 -13.68 -0.99 1.04
C PRO A 151 -12.76 -2.21 1.12
N LEU A 152 -11.47 -1.93 1.29
CA LEU A 152 -10.43 -2.89 1.62
C LEU A 152 -10.57 -3.31 3.09
N LYS A 153 -10.96 -4.56 3.33
CA LYS A 153 -11.20 -5.14 4.66
C LYS A 153 -10.67 -6.57 4.78
#